data_AF-A0A0M1LS81-F1
#
_entry.id   AF-A0A0M1LS81-F1
#
_cell.length_a   1.000
_cell.length_b   1.000
_cell.length_c   1.000
_cell.angle_alpha   90.00
_cell.angle_beta   90.00
_cell.angle_gamma   90.00
#
_symmetry.space_group_name_H-M   'P 1'
#
loop_
_entity.id
_entity.type
_entity.pdbx_description
1 polymer ?
#
loop_
_entity_poly.entity_id
_entity_poly.type
_entity_poly.pdbx_seq_one_letter_code
_entity_poly.pdbx_strand_id
1 'polypeptide(L)'
;MNEKIKTLSIVVGSLLVVVVLYICGNINASTSTSTKNEVIQENNKVITDKVDVEEATSNKESTEIKGESENKTTSYDDKKDDSKEVRNDKLIFKSNLGFSMTFPDSWKDKYTIVEESNSISVYFKSSDLNIDPKSGLFFLVIKQDESLDPSLFDTIDIENYINVNDEVYFIGGPTDISLSENASDFNTFISMNKDRKEIIESIVSSK
;
A
#
# COMPACT_ATOMS: atom_id res chain seq x y z
N MET A 1 -74.49 7.62 26.02
CA MET A 1 -73.06 7.96 26.16
C MET A 1 -72.62 7.53 27.55
N ASN A 2 -71.77 6.52 27.65
CA ASN A 2 -71.07 6.12 28.88
C ASN A 2 -69.75 5.48 28.44
N GLU A 3 -68.66 6.24 28.57
CA GLU A 3 -67.31 5.81 28.22
C GLU A 3 -66.76 4.86 29.29
N LYS A 4 -66.23 3.71 28.86
CA LYS A 4 -65.45 2.79 29.69
C LYS A 4 -63.98 3.06 29.45
N ILE A 5 -63.32 3.70 30.41
CA ILE A 5 -61.86 3.82 30.48
C ILE A 5 -61.31 2.46 30.92
N LYS A 6 -60.51 1.82 30.07
CA LYS A 6 -59.73 0.62 30.43
C LYS A 6 -58.32 1.06 30.85
N THR A 7 -58.02 0.85 32.13
CA THR A 7 -56.70 1.01 32.73
C THR A 7 -55.80 -0.13 32.25
N LEU A 8 -54.68 0.18 31.60
CA LEU A 8 -53.67 -0.80 31.22
C LEU A 8 -52.57 -0.79 32.29
N SER A 9 -52.45 -1.88 33.02
CA SER A 9 -51.43 -2.09 34.04
C SER A 9 -50.05 -2.31 33.41
N ILE A 10 -49.08 -1.53 33.86
CA ILE A 10 -47.66 -1.63 33.54
C ILE A 10 -47.07 -2.80 34.34
N VAL A 11 -46.47 -3.77 33.65
CA VAL A 11 -45.58 -4.76 34.27
C VAL A 11 -44.15 -4.27 34.08
N VAL A 12 -43.58 -3.73 35.17
CA VAL A 12 -42.15 -3.42 35.29
C VAL A 12 -41.43 -4.73 35.59
N GLY A 13 -40.53 -5.14 34.71
CA GLY A 13 -39.77 -6.36 34.94
C GLY A 13 -38.74 -6.64 33.86
N SER A 14 -37.65 -5.88 33.82
CA SER A 14 -36.35 -6.50 33.65
C SER A 14 -35.23 -5.56 34.09
N LEU A 15 -34.43 -6.10 34.99
CA LEU A 15 -33.29 -5.53 35.66
C LEU A 15 -32.18 -5.26 34.63
N LEU A 16 -32.09 -4.03 34.12
CA LEU A 16 -30.95 -3.63 33.30
C LEU A 16 -29.80 -3.24 34.24
N VAL A 17 -28.85 -4.16 34.38
CA VAL A 17 -27.58 -3.92 35.08
C VAL A 17 -26.81 -2.88 34.29
N VAL A 18 -26.75 -1.66 34.80
CA VAL A 18 -25.87 -0.60 34.29
C VAL A 18 -24.46 -0.93 34.74
N VAL A 19 -23.66 -1.51 33.84
CA VAL A 19 -22.22 -1.63 34.03
C VAL A 19 -21.59 -0.29 33.67
N VAL A 20 -21.35 0.55 34.69
CA VAL A 20 -20.54 1.76 34.56
C VAL A 20 -19.06 1.33 34.63
N LEU A 21 -18.41 1.21 33.48
CA LEU A 21 -16.95 1.10 33.42
C LEU A 21 -16.35 2.50 33.55
N TYR A 22 -15.92 2.81 34.77
CA TYR A 22 -15.16 4.01 35.11
C TYR A 22 -13.68 3.73 34.79
N ILE A 23 -13.21 4.14 33.60
CA ILE A 23 -11.77 4.14 33.29
C ILE A 23 -11.22 5.52 33.59
N CYS A 24 -10.79 5.73 34.83
CA CYS A 24 -9.83 6.78 35.16
C CYS A 24 -8.43 6.27 34.82
N GLY A 25 -7.90 6.71 33.68
CA GLY A 25 -6.52 6.50 33.25
C GLY A 25 -5.73 7.82 33.34
N ASN A 26 -4.66 7.77 34.11
CA ASN A 26 -3.82 8.87 34.59
C ASN A 26 -3.36 9.91 33.57
N ILE A 27 -3.36 11.15 34.07
CA ILE A 27 -2.61 12.31 33.61
C ILE A 27 -1.11 12.03 33.82
N ASN A 28 -0.30 12.16 32.77
CA ASN A 28 1.10 12.55 32.91
C ASN A 28 1.33 13.73 31.97
N ALA A 29 1.28 14.93 32.55
CA ALA A 29 1.76 16.15 31.92
C ALA A 29 3.29 16.06 31.86
N SER A 30 3.84 15.75 30.69
CA SER A 30 5.25 15.97 30.41
C SER A 30 5.48 17.43 30.08
N THR A 31 5.99 18.18 31.06
CA THR A 31 6.61 19.48 30.86
C THR A 31 7.90 19.30 30.07
N SER A 32 7.86 19.58 28.77
CA SER A 32 9.07 19.73 27.95
C SER A 32 9.64 21.12 28.18
N THR A 33 10.74 21.17 28.94
CA THR A 33 11.60 22.35 29.09
C THR A 33 12.17 22.75 27.72
N SER A 34 11.85 23.97 27.30
CA SER A 34 12.46 24.63 26.15
C SER A 34 13.92 24.99 26.47
N THR A 35 14.84 24.19 25.96
CA THR A 35 16.26 24.53 25.90
C THR A 35 16.49 25.38 24.65
N LYS A 36 16.92 26.62 24.86
CA LYS A 36 17.43 27.51 23.81
C LYS A 36 18.68 26.88 23.20
N ASN A 37 18.58 26.41 21.96
CA ASN A 37 19.75 26.10 21.16
C ASN A 37 20.21 27.34 20.42
N GLU A 38 21.48 27.62 20.66
CA GLU A 38 22.32 28.68 20.15
C GLU A 38 22.50 28.53 18.63
N VAL A 39 22.30 29.62 17.91
CA VAL A 39 22.55 29.74 16.47
C VAL A 39 24.05 29.77 16.25
N ILE A 40 24.63 28.67 15.79
CA ILE A 40 25.96 28.66 15.17
C ILE A 40 25.73 28.72 13.65
N GLN A 41 25.84 29.93 13.10
CA GLN A 41 26.08 30.13 11.68
C GLN A 41 27.57 29.86 11.43
N GLU A 42 27.88 28.78 10.73
CA GLU A 42 29.22 28.55 10.19
C GLU A 42 29.18 28.57 8.66
N ASN A 43 30.08 29.39 8.13
CA ASN A 43 30.15 29.84 6.74
C ASN A 43 30.70 28.74 5.83
N ASN A 44 29.89 28.19 4.92
CA ASN A 44 30.43 27.47 3.77
C ASN A 44 30.58 28.40 2.57
N LYS A 45 31.79 28.97 2.48
CA LYS A 45 32.29 29.73 1.34
C LYS A 45 32.65 28.79 0.19
N VAL A 46 32.00 29.06 -0.92
CA VAL A 46 32.27 28.66 -2.31
C VAL A 46 33.77 28.50 -2.62
N ILE A 47 34.13 27.36 -3.25
CA ILE A 47 35.30 27.25 -4.13
C ILE A 47 34.82 26.67 -5.46
N THR A 48 34.94 27.48 -6.50
CA THR A 48 34.80 27.11 -7.91
C THR A 48 36.18 27.17 -8.58
N ASP A 49 36.31 26.34 -9.61
CA ASP A 49 37.22 26.42 -10.77
C ASP A 49 38.64 25.83 -10.66
N LYS A 50 38.85 24.74 -11.42
CA LYS A 50 39.63 24.66 -12.69
C LYS A 50 39.92 23.18 -12.96
N VAL A 51 39.31 22.57 -13.99
CA VAL A 51 39.84 22.45 -15.37
C VAL A 51 41.33 22.12 -15.38
N ASP A 52 41.65 20.86 -15.65
CA ASP A 52 42.68 20.54 -16.63
C ASP A 52 42.28 19.28 -17.40
N VAL A 53 42.39 19.43 -18.71
CA VAL A 53 42.16 18.47 -19.78
C VAL A 53 43.46 17.72 -19.98
N GLU A 54 43.42 16.39 -20.05
CA GLU A 54 44.41 15.66 -20.84
C GLU A 54 43.76 14.48 -21.57
N GLU A 55 43.85 14.58 -22.88
CA GLU A 55 43.34 13.71 -23.93
C GLU A 55 44.40 12.64 -24.22
N ALA A 56 44.00 11.37 -24.25
CA ALA A 56 44.80 10.30 -24.85
C ALA A 56 43.89 9.26 -25.52
N THR A 57 43.75 9.46 -26.83
CA THR A 57 43.33 8.54 -27.89
C THR A 57 44.02 7.16 -27.79
N SER A 58 43.30 6.07 -28.15
CA SER A 58 43.76 5.08 -29.17
C SER A 58 42.89 3.80 -29.22
N ASN A 59 42.31 3.58 -30.42
CA ASN A 59 42.08 2.34 -31.18
C ASN A 59 41.32 1.15 -30.53
N LYS A 60 40.15 0.75 -31.06
CA LYS A 60 39.86 0.05 -32.35
C LYS A 60 40.31 -1.41 -32.34
N GLU A 61 39.37 -2.34 -32.13
CA GLU A 61 39.38 -3.61 -32.85
C GLU A 61 37.96 -4.20 -33.01
N SER A 62 37.73 -4.67 -34.22
CA SER A 62 36.52 -5.31 -34.76
C SER A 62 36.64 -6.81 -34.58
N THR A 63 35.53 -7.53 -34.32
CA THR A 63 35.39 -8.86 -34.94
C THR A 63 33.93 -9.20 -35.21
N GLU A 64 33.65 -9.24 -36.50
CA GLU A 64 32.53 -9.87 -37.17
C GLU A 64 32.80 -11.39 -37.22
N ILE A 65 31.86 -12.24 -36.77
CA ILE A 65 31.78 -13.63 -37.25
C ILE A 65 30.34 -13.94 -37.66
N LYS A 66 30.22 -14.12 -38.97
CA LYS A 66 29.14 -14.69 -39.75
C LYS A 66 29.19 -16.22 -39.61
N GLY A 67 28.05 -16.85 -39.35
CA GLY A 67 27.88 -18.31 -39.35
C GLY A 67 26.46 -18.66 -39.75
N GLU A 68 26.33 -19.14 -40.98
CA GLU A 68 25.11 -19.36 -41.76
C GLU A 68 24.58 -20.79 -41.61
N SER A 69 23.24 -20.89 -41.58
CA SER A 69 22.35 -21.96 -42.09
C SER A 69 22.55 -23.43 -41.67
N GLU A 70 21.46 -24.06 -41.19
CA GLU A 70 20.87 -25.17 -41.93
C GLU A 70 19.40 -25.45 -41.53
N ASN A 71 18.55 -25.41 -42.55
CA ASN A 71 17.15 -25.83 -42.54
C ASN A 71 17.03 -27.35 -42.34
N LYS A 72 16.12 -27.80 -41.46
CA LYS A 72 15.52 -29.13 -41.62
C LYS A 72 14.01 -29.09 -41.33
N THR A 73 13.26 -29.12 -42.42
CA THR A 73 11.82 -29.34 -42.48
C THR A 73 11.50 -30.82 -42.25
N THR A 74 10.62 -31.12 -41.29
CA THR A 74 9.75 -32.31 -41.22
C THR A 74 8.48 -31.85 -40.48
N SER A 75 7.38 -31.49 -41.15
CA SER A 75 6.35 -32.35 -41.79
C SER A 75 5.58 -33.26 -40.81
N TYR A 76 4.48 -32.68 -40.29
CA TYR A 76 3.21 -33.24 -39.81
C TYR A 76 3.22 -34.30 -38.70
N ASP A 77 2.68 -33.92 -37.53
CA ASP A 77 1.57 -34.67 -36.96
C ASP A 77 0.59 -33.70 -36.28
N ASP A 78 -0.65 -33.74 -36.77
CA ASP A 78 -1.78 -32.92 -36.39
C ASP A 78 -2.30 -33.39 -35.02
N LYS A 79 -1.64 -32.93 -33.95
CA LYS A 79 -2.18 -33.03 -32.59
C LYS A 79 -2.88 -31.73 -32.28
N LYS A 80 -4.22 -31.83 -32.32
CA LYS A 80 -5.20 -30.96 -31.69
C LYS A 80 -4.75 -30.71 -30.24
N ASP A 81 -3.93 -29.69 -30.06
CA ASP A 81 -3.55 -29.17 -28.77
C ASP A 81 -4.81 -28.49 -28.25
N ASP A 82 -5.46 -29.16 -27.29
CA ASP A 82 -6.38 -28.50 -26.39
C ASP A 82 -5.60 -27.33 -25.81
N SER A 83 -5.77 -26.16 -26.42
CA SER A 83 -5.37 -24.89 -25.86
C SER A 83 -6.06 -24.83 -24.51
N LYS A 84 -5.36 -25.31 -23.48
CA LYS A 84 -5.62 -24.96 -22.10
C LYS A 84 -5.51 -23.46 -22.13
N GLU A 85 -6.67 -22.83 -22.25
CA GLU A 85 -6.90 -21.47 -21.87
C GLU A 85 -6.24 -21.37 -20.51
N VAL A 86 -5.02 -20.83 -20.49
CA VAL A 86 -4.35 -20.52 -19.24
C VAL A 86 -5.23 -19.41 -18.71
N ARG A 87 -6.20 -19.80 -17.88
CA ARG A 87 -6.98 -18.87 -17.09
C ARG A 87 -5.95 -18.22 -16.18
N ASN A 88 -5.39 -17.11 -16.66
CA ASN A 88 -4.68 -16.15 -15.84
C ASN A 88 -5.76 -15.55 -14.95
N ASP A 89 -6.16 -16.29 -13.92
CA ASP A 89 -7.09 -15.87 -12.91
C ASP A 89 -6.42 -14.71 -12.17
N LYS A 90 -6.65 -13.49 -12.67
CA LYS A 90 -6.14 -12.26 -12.07
C LYS A 90 -6.50 -12.23 -10.60
N LEU A 91 -5.54 -11.86 -9.74
CA LEU A 91 -5.78 -11.71 -8.31
C LEU A 91 -6.62 -10.45 -8.04
N ILE A 92 -7.94 -10.56 -8.11
CA ILE A 92 -8.87 -9.44 -7.91
C ILE A 92 -9.34 -9.41 -6.46
N PHE A 93 -9.11 -8.30 -5.78
CA PHE A 93 -9.72 -7.99 -4.49
C PHE A 93 -10.97 -7.12 -4.68
N LYS A 94 -12.04 -7.44 -3.96
CA LYS A 94 -13.29 -6.66 -3.94
C LYS A 94 -13.50 -6.06 -2.56
N SER A 95 -13.54 -4.74 -2.50
CA SER A 95 -13.76 -3.98 -1.27
C SER A 95 -15.26 -3.81 -0.96
N ASN A 96 -15.58 -3.78 0.33
CA ASN A 96 -16.88 -3.36 0.84
C ASN A 96 -17.15 -1.86 0.63
N LEU A 97 -16.12 -1.07 0.29
CA LEU A 97 -16.21 0.35 -0.07
C LEU A 97 -16.70 0.58 -1.52
N GLY A 98 -16.95 -0.48 -2.28
CA GLY A 98 -17.57 -0.40 -3.61
C GLY A 98 -16.61 -0.25 -4.79
N PHE A 99 -15.33 -0.56 -4.58
CA PHE A 99 -14.35 -0.74 -5.66
C PHE A 99 -13.71 -2.12 -5.62
N SER A 100 -12.95 -2.43 -6.66
CA SER A 100 -12.05 -3.57 -6.74
C SER A 100 -10.69 -3.13 -7.25
N MET A 101 -9.65 -3.88 -6.90
CA MET A 101 -8.29 -3.70 -7.43
C MET A 101 -7.69 -5.04 -7.81
N THR A 102 -6.75 -5.02 -8.75
CA THR A 102 -6.05 -6.21 -9.24
C THR A 102 -4.63 -6.20 -8.73
N PHE A 103 -4.20 -7.33 -8.19
CA PHE A 103 -2.83 -7.57 -7.77
C PHE A 103 -2.07 -8.38 -8.82
N PRO A 104 -0.76 -8.14 -9.02
CA PRO A 104 0.08 -9.01 -9.83
C PRO A 104 0.10 -10.43 -9.26
N ASP A 105 0.11 -11.44 -10.12
CA ASP A 105 0.16 -12.85 -9.69
C ASP A 105 1.39 -13.15 -8.81
N SER A 106 2.48 -12.40 -8.99
CA SER A 106 3.72 -12.49 -8.21
C SER A 106 3.53 -12.15 -6.72
N TRP A 107 2.45 -11.44 -6.38
CA TRP A 107 2.09 -11.06 -5.01
C TRP A 107 1.33 -12.16 -4.27
N LYS A 108 0.90 -13.24 -4.94
CA LYS A 108 0.14 -14.32 -4.30
C LYS A 108 0.81 -14.78 -3.00
N ASP A 109 0.03 -14.79 -1.92
CA ASP A 109 0.44 -15.17 -0.56
C ASP A 109 1.51 -14.28 0.10
N LYS A 110 1.87 -13.12 -0.48
CA LYS A 110 2.91 -12.19 0.01
C LYS A 110 2.39 -10.84 0.52
N TYR A 111 1.07 -10.69 0.63
CA TYR A 111 0.46 -9.48 1.17
C TYR A 111 -0.73 -9.81 2.06
N THR A 112 -1.09 -8.83 2.88
CA THR A 112 -2.29 -8.84 3.71
C THR A 112 -3.07 -7.57 3.44
N ILE A 113 -4.39 -7.68 3.28
CA ILE A 113 -5.29 -6.53 3.21
C ILE A 113 -6.03 -6.43 4.54
N VAL A 114 -5.97 -5.25 5.17
CA VAL A 114 -6.82 -4.90 6.31
C VAL A 114 -7.84 -3.89 5.80
N GLU A 115 -9.12 -4.26 5.88
CA GLU A 115 -10.24 -3.39 5.51
C GLU A 115 -11.00 -2.97 6.76
N GLU A 116 -11.18 -1.66 6.90
CA GLU A 116 -11.98 -1.01 7.93
C GLU A 116 -13.21 -0.33 7.29
N SER A 117 -14.05 0.32 8.09
CA SER A 117 -15.31 0.90 7.61
C SER A 117 -15.14 2.01 6.57
N ASN A 118 -14.00 2.71 6.59
CA ASN A 118 -13.70 3.83 5.70
C ASN A 118 -12.35 3.70 4.98
N SER A 119 -11.61 2.60 5.18
CA SER A 119 -10.25 2.48 4.68
C SER A 119 -9.83 1.06 4.34
N ILE A 120 -8.80 0.96 3.53
CA ILE A 120 -8.06 -0.26 3.22
C ILE A 120 -6.58 0.04 3.41
N SER A 121 -5.88 -0.86 4.07
CA SER A 121 -4.42 -0.85 4.14
C SER A 121 -3.86 -2.15 3.57
N VAL A 122 -2.86 -2.04 2.71
CA VAL A 122 -2.20 -3.19 2.08
C VAL A 122 -0.79 -3.31 2.62
N TYR A 123 -0.51 -4.42 3.31
CA TYR A 123 0.76 -4.70 3.97
C TYR A 123 1.50 -5.84 3.28
N PHE A 124 2.82 -5.80 3.35
CA PHE A 124 3.65 -6.94 3.05
C PHE A 124 3.47 -8.04 4.09
N LYS A 125 3.33 -9.28 3.63
CA LYS A 125 3.26 -10.45 4.50
C LYS A 125 4.61 -11.13 4.53
N SER A 126 5.36 -10.87 5.61
CA SER A 126 6.64 -11.52 5.81
C SER A 126 6.49 -13.02 6.00
N SER A 127 7.50 -13.76 5.53
CA SER A 127 7.67 -15.17 5.85
C SER A 127 8.19 -15.41 7.28
N ASP A 128 8.79 -14.39 7.90
CA ASP A 128 9.20 -14.42 9.30
C ASP A 128 8.01 -14.11 10.22
N LEU A 129 7.60 -15.12 11.00
CA LEU A 129 6.46 -15.03 11.92
C LEU A 129 6.69 -14.10 13.11
N ASN A 130 7.92 -13.63 13.33
CA ASN A 130 8.25 -12.68 14.40
C ASN A 130 8.05 -11.22 13.97
N ILE A 131 7.85 -10.97 12.67
CA ILE A 131 7.57 -9.62 12.16
C ILE A 131 6.08 -9.32 12.35
N ASP A 132 5.78 -8.11 12.82
CA ASP A 132 4.39 -7.66 12.98
C ASP A 132 3.66 -7.74 11.62
N PRO A 133 2.47 -8.37 11.54
CA PRO A 133 1.71 -8.45 10.29
C PRO A 133 1.26 -7.09 9.73
N LYS A 134 1.37 -6.01 10.52
CA LYS A 134 1.13 -4.62 10.11
C LYS A 134 2.43 -3.84 9.79
N SER A 135 3.58 -4.50 9.79
CA SER A 135 4.81 -3.95 9.22
C SER A 135 4.79 -3.99 7.68
N GLY A 136 5.63 -3.17 7.05
CA GLY A 136 5.76 -3.13 5.59
C GLY A 136 4.50 -2.65 4.88
N LEU A 137 3.92 -1.53 5.33
CA LEU A 137 2.81 -0.89 4.63
C LEU A 137 3.22 -0.54 3.19
N PHE A 138 2.48 -1.01 2.19
CA PHE A 138 2.67 -0.60 0.81
C PHE A 138 1.94 0.70 0.54
N PHE A 139 0.63 0.71 0.80
CA PHE A 139 -0.25 1.86 0.60
C PHE A 139 -1.54 1.68 1.38
N LEU A 140 -2.27 2.79 1.52
CA LEU A 140 -3.63 2.81 2.01
C LEU A 140 -4.55 3.55 1.03
N VAL A 141 -5.82 3.19 1.07
CA VAL A 141 -6.92 3.89 0.40
C VAL A 141 -7.94 4.22 1.46
N ILE A 142 -8.20 5.50 1.72
CA ILE A 142 -9.09 5.96 2.79
C ILE A 142 -10.09 6.96 2.24
N LYS A 143 -11.33 6.89 2.69
CA LYS A 143 -12.35 7.87 2.32
C LYS A 143 -11.88 9.27 2.70
N GLN A 144 -11.98 10.22 1.76
CA GLN A 144 -11.69 11.61 2.05
C GLN A 144 -12.81 12.21 2.90
N ASP A 145 -12.44 12.75 4.06
CA ASP A 145 -13.31 13.58 4.89
C ASP A 145 -12.51 14.73 5.53
N GLU A 146 -13.18 15.55 6.36
CA GLU A 146 -12.56 16.72 7.00
C GLU A 146 -11.52 16.35 8.08
N SER A 147 -11.52 15.10 8.55
CA SER A 147 -10.63 14.63 9.61
C SER A 147 -9.32 14.03 9.08
N LEU A 148 -9.27 13.67 7.80
CA LEU A 148 -8.06 13.18 7.18
C LEU A 148 -7.03 14.31 7.06
N ASP A 149 -5.82 14.07 7.58
CA ASP A 149 -4.65 14.90 7.36
C ASP A 149 -3.72 14.22 6.33
N PRO A 150 -3.74 14.64 5.05
CA PRO A 150 -2.89 14.07 4.02
C PRO A 150 -1.39 14.21 4.28
N SER A 151 -0.97 15.15 5.14
CA SER A 151 0.45 15.40 5.43
C SER A 151 1.11 14.26 6.22
N LEU A 152 0.32 13.33 6.76
CA LEU A 152 0.81 12.14 7.45
C LEU A 152 1.23 11.01 6.51
N PHE A 153 1.15 11.21 5.19
CA PHE A 153 1.36 10.17 4.18
C PHE A 153 2.20 10.67 3.01
N ASP A 154 2.97 9.77 2.42
CA ASP A 154 3.75 10.03 1.22
C ASP A 154 2.92 9.81 -0.05
N THR A 155 3.30 10.47 -1.15
CA THR A 155 2.70 10.25 -2.47
C THR A 155 3.26 8.98 -3.12
N ILE A 156 2.43 8.27 -3.89
CA ILE A 156 2.79 7.00 -4.57
C ILE A 156 2.93 7.21 -6.10
N ASP A 157 3.69 8.22 -6.53
CA ASP A 157 3.99 8.50 -7.95
C ASP A 157 2.77 8.58 -8.90
N ILE A 158 1.61 8.88 -8.33
CA ILE A 158 0.30 9.06 -8.97
C ILE A 158 -0.48 10.14 -8.23
N GLU A 159 -1.64 10.54 -8.77
CA GLU A 159 -2.57 11.38 -8.05
C GLU A 159 -3.04 10.69 -6.76
N ASN A 160 -2.92 11.39 -5.64
CA ASN A 160 -3.33 10.89 -4.33
C ASN A 160 -4.86 10.77 -4.17
N TYR A 161 -5.67 11.03 -5.19
CA TYR A 161 -7.12 11.04 -5.08
C TYR A 161 -7.76 10.25 -6.21
N ILE A 162 -8.74 9.42 -5.88
CA ILE A 162 -9.59 8.72 -6.83
C ILE A 162 -11.06 8.95 -6.50
N ASN A 163 -11.90 8.98 -7.53
CA ASN A 163 -13.35 9.03 -7.37
C ASN A 163 -13.95 7.67 -7.72
N VAL A 164 -14.65 7.08 -6.78
CA VAL A 164 -15.35 5.80 -6.95
C VAL A 164 -16.78 5.98 -6.45
N ASN A 165 -17.77 5.82 -7.33
CA ASN A 165 -19.20 5.88 -6.98
C ASN A 165 -19.62 7.17 -6.26
N ASP A 166 -19.19 8.33 -6.78
CA ASP A 166 -19.44 9.67 -6.21
C ASP A 166 -18.79 9.91 -4.84
N GLU A 167 -17.90 9.01 -4.41
CA GLU A 167 -17.10 9.14 -3.19
C GLU A 167 -15.63 9.35 -3.56
N VAL A 168 -15.00 10.31 -2.88
CA VAL A 168 -13.58 10.60 -3.05
C VAL A 168 -12.77 9.82 -2.03
N TYR A 169 -11.73 9.14 -2.49
CA TYR A 169 -10.77 8.44 -1.64
C TYR A 169 -9.40 9.07 -1.82
N PHE A 170 -8.69 9.22 -0.71
CA PHE A 170 -7.27 9.53 -0.68
C PHE A 170 -6.45 8.24 -0.72
N ILE A 171 -5.32 8.30 -1.41
CA ILE A 171 -4.32 7.26 -1.53
C ILE A 171 -3.02 7.79 -0.95
N GLY A 172 -2.46 7.05 0.02
CA GLY A 172 -1.25 7.42 0.73
C GLY A 172 -0.27 6.26 0.88
N GLY A 173 1.01 6.58 0.81
CA GLY A 173 2.11 5.69 1.17
C GLY A 173 2.57 5.92 2.61
N PRO A 174 3.38 5.00 3.16
CA PRO A 174 4.03 5.23 4.45
C PRO A 174 5.08 6.34 4.33
N THR A 175 5.30 7.08 5.40
CA THR A 175 6.38 8.08 5.52
C THR A 175 7.76 7.47 5.81
N ASP A 176 7.79 6.21 6.26
CA ASP A 176 9.01 5.46 6.57
C ASP A 176 8.82 3.96 6.28
N ILE A 177 9.91 3.21 6.15
CA ILE A 177 9.87 1.77 5.92
C ILE A 177 9.75 1.05 7.26
N SER A 178 8.54 0.58 7.57
CA SER A 178 8.27 -0.16 8.82
C SER A 178 8.72 -1.63 8.83
N LEU A 179 9.41 -2.08 7.78
CA LEU A 179 10.03 -3.40 7.68
C LEU A 179 11.54 -3.27 7.90
N SER A 180 12.11 -4.10 8.79
CA SER A 180 13.55 -4.06 9.05
C SER A 180 14.36 -4.41 7.80
N GLU A 181 15.41 -3.63 7.51
CA GLU A 181 16.37 -3.92 6.42
C GLU A 181 17.08 -5.27 6.58
N ASN A 182 17.14 -5.80 7.81
CA ASN A 182 17.72 -7.10 8.11
C ASN A 182 16.72 -8.26 7.93
N ALA A 183 15.45 -7.97 7.63
CA ALA A 183 14.46 -9.01 7.35
C ALA A 183 14.89 -9.79 6.09
N SER A 184 14.80 -11.11 6.17
CA SER A 184 15.25 -12.00 5.08
C SER A 184 14.55 -11.74 3.74
N ASP A 185 13.35 -11.15 3.79
CA ASP A 185 12.49 -10.84 2.66
C ASP A 185 12.39 -9.34 2.35
N PHE A 186 13.26 -8.51 2.96
CA PHE A 186 13.30 -7.06 2.71
C PHE A 186 13.45 -6.73 1.21
N ASN A 187 14.33 -7.45 0.49
CA ASN A 187 14.49 -7.24 -0.95
C ASN A 187 13.22 -7.61 -1.75
N THR A 188 12.45 -8.60 -1.27
CA THR A 188 11.16 -8.95 -1.86
C THR A 188 10.16 -7.81 -1.65
N PHE A 189 10.10 -7.26 -0.43
CA PHE A 189 9.30 -6.07 -0.13
C PHE A 189 9.65 -4.90 -1.06
N ILE A 190 10.94 -4.55 -1.19
CA ILE A 190 11.39 -3.46 -2.07
C ILE A 190 11.01 -3.71 -3.53
N SER A 191 11.12 -4.96 -4.00
CA SER A 191 10.72 -5.31 -5.36
C SER A 191 9.22 -5.14 -5.57
N MET A 192 8.39 -5.63 -4.66
CA MET A 192 6.94 -5.49 -4.72
C MET A 192 6.52 -4.02 -4.62
N ASN A 193 7.22 -3.20 -3.84
CA ASN A 193 6.90 -1.78 -3.67
C ASN A 193 6.88 -0.97 -4.99
N LYS A 194 7.53 -1.49 -6.04
CA LYS A 194 7.54 -0.92 -7.40
C LYS A 194 6.22 -1.13 -8.15
N ASP A 195 5.46 -2.17 -7.80
CA ASP A 195 4.20 -2.52 -8.48
C ASP A 195 3.00 -1.75 -7.92
N ARG A 196 3.17 -0.98 -6.83
CA ARG A 196 2.07 -0.25 -6.15
C ARG A 196 1.27 0.63 -7.11
N LYS A 197 1.98 1.33 -8.01
CA LYS A 197 1.36 2.21 -9.00
C LYS A 197 0.36 1.46 -9.88
N GLU A 198 0.77 0.32 -10.44
CA GLU A 198 -0.10 -0.51 -11.29
C GLU A 198 -1.33 -1.01 -10.53
N ILE A 199 -1.15 -1.43 -9.28
CA ILE A 199 -2.26 -1.89 -8.44
C ILE A 199 -3.28 -0.77 -8.23
N ILE A 200 -2.81 0.44 -7.92
CA ILE A 200 -3.70 1.58 -7.66
C ILE A 200 -4.40 2.04 -8.93
N GLU A 201 -3.70 2.08 -10.07
CA GLU A 201 -4.28 2.39 -11.38
C GLU A 201 -5.34 1.36 -11.81
N SER A 202 -5.29 0.14 -11.27
CA SER A 202 -6.29 -0.90 -11.53
C SER A 202 -7.60 -0.74 -10.73
N ILE A 203 -7.69 0.27 -9.86
CA ILE A 203 -8.90 0.49 -9.06
C ILE A 203 -10.06 0.89 -9.97
N VAL A 204 -11.13 0.11 -9.90
CA VAL A 204 -12.37 0.34 -10.64
C VAL A 204 -13.58 0.14 -9.74
N SER A 205 -14.70 0.81 -10.05
CA SER A 205 -15.96 0.57 -9.34
C SER A 205 -16.41 -0.89 -9.47
N SER A 206 -16.91 -1.46 -8.38
CA SER A 206 -17.34 -2.86 -8.28
C SER A 206 -18.82 -3.05 -7.94
N LYS A 207 -19.62 -1.98 -8.02
CA LYS A 207 -21.08 -2.02 -7.82
C LYS A 207 -21.81 -2.68 -8.99
#